data_AF-A0A7D6FST4-F1
#
_entry.id   AF-A0A7D6FST4-F1
#
_cell.length_a   1.000
_cell.length_b   1.000
_cell.length_c   1.000
_cell.angle_alpha   90.00
_cell.angle_beta   90.00
_cell.angle_gamma   90.00
#
_symmetry.space_group_name_H-M   'P 1'
#
loop_
_entity.id
_entity.type
_entity.pdbx_description
1 polymer ?
#
loop_
_entity_poly.entity_id
_entity_poly.type
_entity_poly.pdbx_seq_one_letter_code
_entity_poly.pdbx_strand_id
1 'polypeptide(L)' 'MARVSISEAARLVKVSRPTIYKMINSGKLSYTSVVKHGKSIKVIDTSELIRVFGSLDGVI' A
#
# COMPACT_ATOMS: atom_id res chain seq x y z
N MET A 1 12.73 2.16 0.59
CA MET A 1 12.07 1.30 -0.41
C MET A 1 11.07 2.15 -1.20
N ALA A 2 10.51 1.65 -2.30
CA ALA A 2 9.60 2.45 -3.14
C ALA A 2 8.25 2.65 -2.42
N ARG A 3 7.67 3.86 -2.55
CA ARG A 3 6.33 4.18 -2.03
C ARG A 3 5.31 4.14 -3.14
N VAL A 4 4.20 3.45 -2.91
CA VAL A 4 3.16 3.23 -3.91
C VAL A 4 1.81 3.74 -3.44
N SER A 5 0.94 4.13 -4.39
CA SER A 5 -0.44 4.49 -4.08
C SER A 5 -1.23 3.29 -3.54
N ILE A 6 -2.38 3.54 -2.90
CA ILE A 6 -3.27 2.46 -2.43
C ILE A 6 -3.71 1.53 -3.58
N SER A 7 -4.01 2.08 -4.75
CA SER A 7 -4.39 1.29 -5.93
C SER A 7 -3.27 0.39 -6.40
N GLU A 8 -2.05 0.93 -6.39
CA GLU A 8 -0.87 0.20 -6.83
C GLU A 8 -0.47 -0.88 -5.81
N ALA A 9 -0.57 -0.59 -4.52
CA ALA A 9 -0.42 -1.59 -3.46
C ALA A 9 -1.37 -2.77 -3.65
N ALA A 10 -2.66 -2.51 -3.93
CA ALA A 10 -3.66 -3.53 -4.19
C ALA A 10 -3.28 -4.41 -5.40
N ARG A 11 -2.78 -3.79 -6.48
CA ARG A 11 -2.29 -4.49 -7.68
C ARG A 11 -1.09 -5.39 -7.36
N LEU A 12 -0.10 -4.86 -6.64
CA LEU A 12 1.16 -5.57 -6.34
C LEU A 12 0.97 -6.83 -5.49
N VAL A 13 -0.04 -6.84 -4.61
CA VAL A 13 -0.31 -7.97 -3.70
C VAL A 13 -1.58 -8.76 -4.05
N LYS A 14 -2.14 -8.53 -5.25
CA LYS A 14 -3.32 -9.24 -5.80
C LYS A 14 -4.53 -9.26 -4.87
N VAL A 15 -4.82 -8.14 -4.20
CA VAL A 15 -6.03 -7.97 -3.39
C VAL A 15 -6.87 -6.79 -3.86
N SER A 16 -8.13 -6.73 -3.42
CA SER A 16 -8.99 -5.59 -3.72
C SER A 16 -8.57 -4.33 -2.95
N ARG A 17 -8.84 -3.14 -3.50
CA ARG A 17 -8.65 -1.87 -2.79
C ARG A 17 -9.42 -1.80 -1.45
N PRO A 18 -10.69 -2.25 -1.36
CA PRO A 18 -11.39 -2.37 -0.07
C PRO A 18 -10.65 -3.21 0.96
N THR A 19 -10.01 -4.31 0.54
CA THR A 19 -9.19 -5.15 1.44
C THR A 19 -8.03 -4.35 2.01
N ILE A 20 -7.31 -3.58 1.19
CA ILE A 20 -6.23 -2.69 1.66
C ILE A 20 -6.75 -1.69 2.69
N TYR A 21 -7.88 -1.02 2.43
CA TYR A 21 -8.48 -0.10 3.39
C TYR A 21 -8.91 -0.78 4.69
N LYS A 22 -9.48 -1.98 4.61
CA LYS A 22 -9.86 -2.77 5.80
C LYS A 22 -8.64 -3.09 6.66
N MET A 23 -7.51 -3.44 6.04
CA MET A 23 -6.26 -3.73 6.75
C MET A 23 -5.61 -2.49 7.36
N ILE A 24 -5.72 -1.34 6.69
CA ILE A 24 -5.30 -0.04 7.26
C ILE A 24 -6.15 0.29 8.49
N ASN A 25 -7.47 0.20 8.36
CA ASN A 25 -8.40 0.52 9.44
C ASN A 25 -8.27 -0.44 10.63
N SER A 26 -7.83 -1.69 10.40
CA SER A 26 -7.55 -2.66 11.45
C SER A 26 -6.14 -2.55 12.04
N GLY A 27 -5.29 -1.62 11.59
CA GLY A 27 -3.90 -1.48 12.02
C GLY A 27 -2.95 -2.58 11.52
N LYS A 28 -3.41 -3.48 10.65
CA LYS A 28 -2.56 -4.56 10.09
C LYS A 28 -1.56 -4.02 9.07
N LEU A 29 -1.96 -2.97 8.34
CA LEU A 29 -1.16 -2.32 7.32
C LEU A 29 -0.94 -0.84 7.64
N SER A 30 0.30 -0.41 7.69
CA SER A 30 0.71 0.97 7.89
C SER A 30 0.71 1.74 6.57
N TYR A 31 0.47 3.05 6.64
CA TYR A 31 0.64 3.96 5.52
C TYR A 31 1.33 5.24 5.98
N THR A 32 1.92 5.96 5.03
CA THR A 32 2.38 7.33 5.23
C THR A 32 1.66 8.24 4.24
N SER A 33 1.86 9.54 4.38
CA SER A 33 1.29 10.52 3.47
C SER A 33 2.38 11.30 2.78
N VAL A 34 2.18 11.59 1.51
CA VAL A 34 3.05 12.49 0.73
C VAL A 34 2.20 13.62 0.14
N VAL A 35 2.78 14.81 0.00
CA VAL A 35 2.11 15.92 -0.68
C VAL A 35 2.34 15.80 -2.18
N LYS A 36 1.26 15.70 -2.96
CA LYS A 36 1.31 15.71 -4.42
C LYS A 36 0.22 16.66 -4.93
N HIS A 37 0.59 17.61 -5.79
CA HIS A 37 -0.30 18.68 -6.26
C HIS A 37 -1.02 19.42 -5.11
N GLY A 38 -0.29 19.73 -4.02
CA GLY A 38 -0.83 20.44 -2.86
C GLY A 38 -1.80 19.62 -1.99
N LYS A 39 -2.00 18.33 -2.28
CA LYS A 39 -2.89 17.45 -1.51
C LYS A 39 -2.10 16.35 -0.82
N SER A 40 -2.49 16.02 0.41
CA SER A 40 -1.96 14.88 1.14
C SER A 40 -2.55 13.59 0.57
N ILE A 41 -1.69 12.68 0.12
CA ILE A 41 -2.07 11.39 -0.48
C ILE A 41 -1.47 10.25 0.33
N LYS A 42 -2.30 9.27 0.69
CA LYS A 42 -1.86 8.05 1.35
C LYS A 42 -1.04 7.18 0.40
N VAL A 43 0.14 6.79 0.84
CA VAL A 43 1.05 5.87 0.15
C VAL A 43 1.55 4.81 1.11
N ILE A 44 1.85 3.63 0.58
CA ILE A 44 2.35 2.49 1.37
C ILE A 44 3.78 2.21 0.89
N ASP A 45 4.68 1.97 1.84
CA ASP A 45 6.03 1.51 1.49
C ASP A 45 5.98 0.05 1.04
N THR A 46 6.71 -0.29 -0.01
CA THR A 46 6.83 -1.67 -0.48
C THR A 46 7.40 -2.61 0.59
N SER A 47 8.19 -2.10 1.54
CA SER A 47 8.64 -2.86 2.72
C SER A 47 7.48 -3.36 3.58
N GLU A 48 6.47 -2.51 3.76
CA GLU A 48 5.29 -2.80 4.56
C GLU A 48 4.39 -3.83 3.87
N LEU A 49 4.29 -3.76 2.54
CA LEU A 49 3.61 -4.79 1.76
C LEU A 49 4.32 -6.14 1.87
N ILE A 50 5.65 -6.17 1.74
CA ILE A 50 6.42 -7.42 1.90
C ILE A 50 6.29 -7.96 3.33
N ARG A 51 6.33 -7.10 4.36
CA ARG A 51 6.14 -7.53 5.76
C ARG A 51 4.81 -8.22 5.98
N VAL A 52 3.74 -7.73 5.35
CA VAL A 52 2.37 -8.22 5.59
C VAL A 52 1.97 -9.37 4.68
N PHE A 53 2.47 -9.38 3.43
CA PHE A 53 2.08 -10.34 2.39
C PHE A 53 3.20 -11.33 2.00
N GLY A 54 4.41 -11.15 2.52
CA GLY A 54 5.58 -12.01 2.28
C GLY A 54 6.30 -11.74 0.96
N SER A 55 5.61 -11.26 -0.08
CA SER A 55 6.20 -10.92 -1.38
C SER A 55 5.34 -9.94 -2.17
N LEU A 56 5.90 -9.37 -3.24
CA LEU A 56 5.16 -8.59 -4.23
C LEU A 56 5.04 -9.44 -5.49
N ASP A 57 3.82 -9.78 -5.88
CA ASP A 57 3.54 -10.66 -7.01
C ASP A 57 3.44 -9.85 -8.33
N GLY A 58 3.24 -8.54 -8.23
CA GLY A 58 3.15 -7.63 -9.38
C GLY A 58 4.48 -7.08 -9.92
N VAL A 59 5.63 -7.65 -9.51
CA VAL A 59 6.96 -7.33 -10.05
C VAL A 59 7.42 -8.52 -10.89
N ILE A 60 7.05 -8.51 -12.17
CA ILE A 60 7.63 -9.33 -13.24
C ILE A 60 8.15 -8.36 -14.30
#